data_AF-A0A1Y3A4W8-F1
#
_entry.id   AF-A0A1Y3A4W8-F1
#
_cell.length_a   1.000
_cell.length_b   1.000
_cell.length_c   1.000
_cell.angle_alpha   90.00
_cell.angle_beta   90.00
_cell.angle_gamma   90.00
#
_symmetry.space_group_name_H-M   'P 1'
#
loop_
_entity.id
_entity.type
_entity.pdbx_description
1 polymer ?
#
loop_
_entity_poly.entity_id
_entity_poly.type
_entity_poly.pdbx_seq_one_letter_code
_entity_poly.pdbx_strand_id
1 'polypeptide(L)' 'MEPSSLSGLPAGVGEALEAEGVAELYPPQQAAVEAGVVDGESLVAAVPTASGKTLIAELAMLSSIERGRKA' A
#
# COMPACT_ATOMS: atom_id res chain seq x y z
N MET A 1 -0.15 8.43 7.68
CA MET A 1 1.00 7.50 7.60
C MET A 1 1.82 7.78 6.34
N GLU A 2 3.14 7.98 6.46
CA GLU A 2 4.06 8.25 5.33
C GLU A 2 4.38 6.94 4.58
N PRO A 3 4.35 6.89 3.23
CA PRO A 3 4.69 5.68 2.48
C PRO A 3 6.09 5.12 2.75
N SER A 4 7.10 5.97 2.96
CA SER A 4 8.47 5.54 3.30
C SER A 4 8.59 4.81 4.64
N SER A 5 7.57 4.90 5.51
CA SER A 5 7.52 4.14 6.76
C SER A 5 7.12 2.67 6.58
N LEU A 6 6.70 2.26 5.38
CA LEU A 6 6.22 0.90 5.10
C LEU A 6 7.39 -0.06 4.82
N SER A 7 7.62 -1.04 5.71
CA SER A 7 8.68 -2.03 5.56
C SER A 7 8.32 -3.24 4.68
N GLY A 8 7.05 -3.40 4.30
CA GLY A 8 6.54 -4.55 3.54
C GLY A 8 6.59 -4.39 2.02
N LEU A 9 7.41 -3.47 1.51
CA LEU A 9 7.48 -3.08 0.10
C LEU A 9 8.93 -3.18 -0.42
N PRO A 10 9.12 -3.29 -1.75
CA PRO A 10 10.44 -3.20 -2.36
C PRO A 10 11.16 -1.89 -2.02
N ALA A 11 12.48 -1.96 -1.88
CA ALA A 11 13.31 -0.81 -1.56
C ALA A 11 13.07 0.36 -2.54
N GLY A 12 12.89 1.57 -2.01
CA GLY A 12 12.68 2.80 -2.78
C GLY A 12 11.23 3.09 -3.20
N VAL A 13 10.30 2.16 -2.98
CA VAL A 13 8.89 2.34 -3.38
C VAL A 13 8.21 3.44 -2.56
N GLY A 14 8.46 3.50 -1.25
CA GLY A 14 7.86 4.52 -0.39
C GLY A 14 8.29 5.93 -0.79
N GLU A 15 9.59 6.12 -1.03
CA GLU A 15 10.17 7.39 -1.50
C GLU A 15 9.66 7.76 -2.90
N ALA A 16 9.46 6.79 -3.78
CA ALA A 16 8.89 7.03 -5.10
C ALA A 16 7.43 7.52 -5.02
N LEU A 17 6.61 6.90 -4.18
CA LEU A 17 5.22 7.34 -3.95
C LEU A 17 5.16 8.77 -3.40
N GLU A 18 6.03 9.11 -2.46
CA GLU A 18 6.14 10.46 -1.91
C GLU A 18 6.57 11.46 -2.99
N ALA A 19 7.54 11.11 -3.83
CA ALA A 19 7.98 11.95 -4.96
C ALA A 19 6.89 12.16 -6.02
N GLU A 20 5.96 11.21 -6.18
CA GLU A 20 4.78 11.33 -7.04
C GLU A 20 3.62 12.13 -6.40
N GLY A 21 3.79 12.60 -5.17
CA GLY A 21 2.83 13.47 -4.47
C GLY A 21 1.95 12.74 -3.45
N VAL A 22 2.20 11.46 -3.18
CA VAL A 22 1.56 10.72 -2.08
C VAL A 22 2.33 10.99 -0.79
N ALA A 23 2.25 12.21 -0.26
CA ALA A 23 2.95 12.58 0.96
C ALA A 23 2.45 11.82 2.21
N GLU A 24 1.15 11.50 2.24
CA GLU A 24 0.54 10.74 3.31
C GLU A 24 -0.59 9.86 2.78
N LEU A 25 -0.69 8.63 3.30
CA LEU A 25 -1.82 7.75 3.04
C LEU A 25 -3.12 8.32 3.62
N TYR A 26 -4.18 8.31 2.83
CA TYR A 26 -5.51 8.66 3.30
C TYR A 26 -6.04 7.63 4.30
N PRO A 27 -7.00 8.01 5.18
CA PRO A 27 -7.52 7.10 6.21
C PRO A 27 -7.92 5.69 5.72
N PRO A 28 -8.64 5.51 4.59
CA PRO A 28 -8.96 4.17 4.10
C PRO A 28 -7.75 3.37 3.60
N GLN A 29 -6.69 4.02 3.12
CA GLN A 29 -5.45 3.37 2.70
C GLN A 29 -4.62 2.96 3.90
N GLN A 30 -4.50 3.84 4.91
CA GLN A 30 -3.87 3.51 6.18
C GLN A 30 -4.58 2.35 6.87
N ALA A 31 -5.91 2.34 6.92
CA ALA A 31 -6.68 1.23 7.48
C ALA A 31 -6.40 -0.10 6.75
N ALA A 32 -6.13 -0.07 5.44
CA ALA A 32 -5.74 -1.27 4.69
C ALA A 32 -4.33 -1.75 5.08
N VAL A 33 -3.39 -0.83 5.31
CA VAL A 33 -2.05 -1.16 5.85
C VAL A 33 -2.18 -1.78 7.23
N GLU A 34 -2.93 -1.16 8.13
CA GLU A 34 -3.18 -1.67 9.49
C GLU A 34 -3.90 -3.03 9.50
N ALA A 35 -4.70 -3.32 8.47
CA ALA A 35 -5.32 -4.62 8.25
C ALA A 35 -4.37 -5.68 7.65
N GLY A 36 -3.10 -5.34 7.41
CA GLY A 36 -2.06 -6.27 6.97
C GLY A 36 -1.91 -6.41 5.46
N VAL A 37 -2.39 -5.46 4.65
CA VAL A 37 -2.27 -5.56 3.17
C VAL A 37 -0.80 -5.66 2.71
N VAL A 38 0.13 -5.01 3.42
CA VAL A 38 1.58 -5.09 3.18
C VAL A 38 2.26 -6.24 3.91
N ASP A 39 1.53 -6.97 4.75
CA ASP A 39 1.99 -8.20 5.41
C ASP A 39 1.56 -9.45 4.64
N GLY A 40 0.65 -9.28 3.67
CA GLY A 40 0.13 -10.34 2.80
C GLY A 40 -1.17 -10.95 3.28
N GLU A 41 -1.87 -10.26 4.19
CA GLU A 41 -3.19 -10.66 4.66
C GLU A 41 -4.25 -10.42 3.58
N SER A 42 -5.29 -11.26 3.60
CA SER A 42 -6.42 -11.11 2.69
C SER A 42 -7.34 -9.98 3.14
N LEU A 43 -7.66 -9.05 2.25
CA LEU A 43 -8.49 -7.88 2.52
C LEU A 43 -9.61 -7.73 1.50
N VAL A 44 -10.80 -7.31 1.96
CA VAL A 44 -11.88 -6.81 1.09
C VAL A 44 -12.06 -5.31 1.35
N ALA A 45 -11.58 -4.47 0.43
CA ALA A 45 -11.67 -3.02 0.55
C ALA A 45 -12.98 -2.47 -0.08
N ALA A 46 -14.02 -2.27 0.74
CA ALA A 46 -15.29 -1.68 0.32
C ALA A 46 -15.32 -0.17 0.60
N VAL A 47 -14.58 0.61 -0.20
CA VAL A 47 -14.45 2.07 -0.02
C VAL A 47 -14.84 2.83 -1.30
N PRO A 48 -15.22 4.13 -1.23
CA PRO A 48 -15.51 4.95 -2.41
C PRO A 48 -14.38 4.99 -3.45
N THR A 49 -14.66 5.32 -4.71
CA THR A 49 -13.65 5.32 -5.79
C THR A 49 -12.57 6.38 -5.60
N ALA A 50 -12.95 7.57 -5.16
CA ALA A 50 -12.00 8.64 -4.86
C ALA A 50 -11.10 8.35 -3.64
N SER A 51 -11.37 7.28 -2.87
CA SER A 51 -10.63 6.92 -1.67
C SER A 51 -9.32 6.16 -1.93
N GLY A 52 -8.95 5.98 -3.21
CA GLY A 52 -7.63 5.44 -3.56
C GLY A 52 -7.51 3.91 -3.45
N LYS A 53 -8.55 3.17 -3.86
CA LYS A 53 -8.53 1.69 -3.96
C LYS A 53 -7.39 1.16 -4.84
N THR A 54 -7.02 1.90 -5.88
CA THR A 54 -5.91 1.53 -6.77
C THR A 54 -4.61 1.44 -5.97
N LEU A 55 -4.28 2.46 -5.18
CA LEU A 55 -3.07 2.45 -4.35
C LEU A 55 -3.06 1.29 -3.36
N ILE A 56 -4.21 0.96 -2.75
CA ILE A 56 -4.32 -0.21 -1.85
C ILE A 56 -3.94 -1.50 -2.60
N ALA A 57 -4.43 -1.68 -3.82
CA ALA A 57 -4.11 -2.85 -4.64
C ALA A 57 -2.64 -2.87 -5.09
N GLU A 58 -2.07 -1.71 -5.43
CA GLU A 58 -0.66 -1.57 -5.79
C GLU A 58 0.26 -1.95 -4.64
N LEU A 59 -0.03 -1.47 -3.42
CA LEU A 59 0.69 -1.86 -2.21
C LEU A 59 0.61 -3.37 -1.98
N ALA A 60 -0.57 -3.99 -2.17
CA ALA A 60 -0.74 -5.44 -2.04
C ALA A 60 0.13 -6.21 -3.05
N MET A 61 0.12 -5.79 -4.32
CA MET A 61 0.88 -6.43 -5.40
C MET A 61 2.39 -6.28 -5.21
N LEU A 62 2.87 -5.07 -4.91
CA LEU A 62 4.28 -4.77 -4.66
C LEU A 62 4.79 -5.57 -3.46
N SER A 63 3.99 -5.63 -2.40
CA SER A 63 4.28 -6.43 -1.24
C SER A 63 4.31 -7.95 -1.53
N SER A 64 3.45 -8.43 -2.44
CA SER A 64 3.50 -9.82 -2.93
C SER A 64 4.83 -10.12 -3.63
N ILE A 65 5.26 -9.20 -4.50
CA ILE A 65 6.54 -9.29 -5.22
C ILE A 65 7.72 -9.28 -4.24
N GLU A 66 7.72 -8.40 -3.23
CA GLU A 66 8.77 -8.32 -2.22
C GLU A 66 8.94 -9.65 -1.46
N ARG A 67 7.84 -10.37 -1.21
CA ARG A 67 7.86 -11.71 -0.61
C ARG A 67 8.21 -12.83 -1.58
N GLY A 68 8.62 -12.53 -2.81
CA GLY A 68 8.95 -13.51 -3.84
C GLY A 68 7.74 -14.28 -4.40
N ARG A 69 6.53 -13.75 -4.24
CA ARG A 69 5.30 -14.32 -4.81
C ARG A 69 4.98 -13.62 -6.14
N LYS A 70 4.08 -14.21 -6.91
CA LYS A 70 3.53 -13.56 -8.10
C LYS A 70 2.51 -12.50 -7.66
N ALA A 71 2.45 -11.39 -8.40
CA ALA A 71 1.39 -10.39 -8.27
C ALA A 71 0.09 -10.92 -8.86
#